data_AF-A0A9E4KVL2-F1
#
_entry.id   AF-A0A9E4KVL2-F1
#
_cell.length_a   1.000
_cell.length_b   1.000
_cell.length_c   1.000
_cell.angle_alpha   90.00
_cell.angle_beta   90.00
_cell.angle_gamma   90.00
#
_symmetry.space_group_name_H-M   'P 1'
#
loop_
_entity.id
_entity.type
_entity.pdbx_description
1 polymer ?
#
loop_
_entity_poly.entity_id
_entity_poly.type
_entity_poly.pdbx_seq_one_letter_code
_entity_poly.pdbx_strand_id
1 'polypeptide(L)'
;MQQTRQTGQEYFSALLHTVVGQAFAAAGYQREQSPLQSAGGRFRYAKDFDDGILGIIDFQVLVYSDTMWSSGSASRFRVQLTRAHKARGGAEIRNLSRLVVEDFGVNILPTADHWWSYRDTDSLGKALAEAGHLIVGYGLPWLAGELKPPGD
;
A
#
# COMPACT_ATOMS: atom_id res chain seq x y z
N MET A 1 -1.28 -12.44 -23.53
CA MET A 1 -0.71 -12.39 -22.15
C MET A 1 -0.77 -11.00 -21.51
N GLN A 2 -0.65 -9.89 -22.24
CA GLN A 2 -0.79 -8.54 -21.67
C GLN A 2 -2.22 -8.21 -21.21
N GLN A 3 -3.23 -8.62 -21.98
CA GLN A 3 -4.64 -8.27 -21.74
C GLN A 3 -5.17 -8.77 -20.38
N THR A 4 -4.85 -10.01 -19.98
CA THR A 4 -5.28 -10.59 -18.69
C THR A 4 -4.59 -9.96 -17.48
N ARG A 5 -3.37 -9.42 -17.64
CA ARG A 5 -2.67 -8.71 -16.57
C ARG A 5 -3.22 -7.31 -16.36
N GLN A 6 -3.52 -6.61 -17.46
CA GLN A 6 -4.19 -5.31 -17.42
C GLN A 6 -5.55 -5.43 -16.72
N THR A 7 -6.36 -6.44 -17.05
CA THR A 7 -7.65 -6.64 -16.38
C THR A 7 -7.50 -6.93 -14.88
N GLY A 8 -6.48 -7.69 -14.46
CA GLY A 8 -6.25 -7.95 -13.04
C GLY A 8 -5.76 -6.74 -12.23
N GLN A 9 -4.94 -5.86 -12.84
CA GLN A 9 -4.53 -4.61 -12.21
C GLN A 9 -5.68 -3.60 -12.13
N GLU A 10 -6.51 -3.51 -13.17
CA GLU A 10 -7.73 -2.70 -13.17
C GLU A 10 -8.71 -3.19 -12.10
N TYR A 11 -8.83 -4.51 -11.97
CA TYR A 11 -9.64 -5.15 -10.94
C TYR A 11 -9.15 -4.80 -9.52
N PHE A 12 -7.84 -4.95 -9.27
CA PHE A 12 -7.22 -4.55 -8.00
C PHE A 12 -7.46 -3.07 -7.71
N SER A 13 -7.29 -2.21 -8.72
CA SER A 13 -7.53 -0.77 -8.63
C SER A 13 -8.96 -0.42 -8.19
N ALA A 14 -9.97 -1.12 -8.72
CA ALA A 14 -11.37 -0.90 -8.38
C ALA A 14 -11.67 -1.28 -6.92
N LEU A 15 -11.18 -2.44 -6.48
CA LEU A 15 -11.35 -2.87 -5.08
C LEU A 15 -10.55 -2.02 -4.10
N LEU A 16 -9.31 -1.66 -4.43
CA LEU A 16 -8.50 -0.74 -3.61
C LEU A 16 -9.25 0.57 -3.35
N HIS A 17 -9.85 1.16 -4.39
CA HIS A 17 -10.62 2.38 -4.25
C HIS A 17 -11.86 2.20 -3.36
N THR A 18 -12.55 1.07 -3.50
CA THR A 18 -13.78 0.78 -2.75
C THR A 18 -13.52 0.49 -1.28
N VAL A 19 -12.48 -0.29 -0.97
CA VAL A 19 -12.22 -0.78 0.40
C VAL A 19 -11.52 0.27 1.25
N VAL A 20 -10.48 0.93 0.73
CA VAL A 20 -9.66 1.87 1.51
C VAL A 20 -9.63 3.28 0.93
N GLY A 21 -9.98 3.46 -0.34
CA GLY A 21 -9.88 4.75 -1.02
C GLY A 21 -10.71 5.85 -0.37
N GLN A 22 -11.91 5.54 0.12
CA GLN A 22 -12.76 6.50 0.83
C GLN A 22 -12.15 6.95 2.16
N ALA A 23 -11.56 6.02 2.92
CA ALA A 23 -10.89 6.34 4.18
C ALA A 23 -9.65 7.24 3.94
N PHE A 24 -8.87 6.95 2.90
CA PHE A 24 -7.72 7.78 2.53
C PHE A 24 -8.14 9.17 2.06
N ALA A 25 -9.20 9.27 1.25
CA ALA A 25 -9.76 10.55 0.83
C ALA A 25 -10.24 11.38 2.04
N ALA A 26 -10.92 10.75 3.00
CA ALA A 26 -11.35 11.42 4.23
C ALA A 26 -10.16 11.89 5.09
N ALA A 27 -9.05 11.16 5.07
CA ALA A 27 -7.79 11.56 5.72
C ALA A 27 -7.00 12.64 4.94
N GLY A 28 -7.50 13.09 3.78
CA GLY A 28 -6.90 14.12 2.94
C GLY A 28 -5.88 13.59 1.93
N TYR A 29 -5.76 12.28 1.75
CA TYR A 29 -4.93 11.69 0.71
C TYR A 29 -5.66 11.64 -0.63
N GLN A 30 -4.99 12.11 -1.66
CA GLN A 30 -5.49 12.09 -3.03
C GLN A 30 -4.87 10.92 -3.80
N ARG A 31 -5.69 10.25 -4.60
CA ARG A 31 -5.20 9.20 -5.49
C ARG A 31 -4.49 9.83 -6.69
N GLU A 32 -3.23 9.48 -6.91
CA GLU A 32 -2.53 9.91 -8.11
C GLU A 32 -3.06 9.16 -9.34
N GLN A 33 -3.43 9.90 -10.37
CA GLN A 33 -3.85 9.34 -11.65
C GLN A 33 -2.64 9.23 -12.59
N SER A 34 -1.97 8.08 -12.55
CA SER A 34 -0.88 7.76 -13.47
C SER A 34 -1.17 6.44 -14.18
N PRO A 35 -1.69 6.48 -15.43
CA PRO A 35 -2.02 5.27 -16.19
C PRO A 35 -0.82 4.34 -16.38
N LEU A 36 0.37 4.89 -16.63
CA LEU A 36 1.61 4.11 -16.79
C LEU A 36 2.02 3.38 -15.50
N GLN A 37 1.91 4.04 -14.35
CA GLN A 37 2.22 3.39 -13.07
C GLN A 37 1.19 2.33 -12.71
N SER A 38 -0.09 2.62 -12.99
CA SER A 38 -1.19 1.68 -12.74
C SER A 38 -1.05 0.41 -13.58
N ALA A 39 -0.67 0.55 -14.86
CA ALA A 39 -0.33 -0.58 -15.73
C ALA A 39 0.94 -1.35 -15.29
N GLY A 40 1.81 -0.69 -14.51
CA GLY A 40 2.95 -1.30 -13.85
C GLY A 40 2.61 -1.99 -12.52
N GLY A 41 1.34 -1.97 -12.08
CA GLY A 41 0.91 -2.51 -10.80
C GLY A 41 1.30 -1.64 -9.59
N ARG A 42 1.47 -0.33 -9.79
CA ARG A 42 1.69 0.63 -8.71
C ARG A 42 0.51 1.59 -8.59
N PHE A 43 -0.04 1.69 -7.38
CA PHE A 43 -1.14 2.60 -7.06
C PHE A 43 -0.76 3.46 -5.88
N ARG A 44 -0.88 4.77 -6.06
CA ARG A 44 -0.36 5.75 -5.11
C ARG A 44 -1.45 6.67 -4.58
N TYR A 45 -1.38 6.92 -3.28
CA TYR A 45 -2.10 7.99 -2.60
C TYR A 45 -1.08 8.95 -1.98
N ALA A 46 -1.31 10.26 -2.13
CA ALA A 46 -0.40 11.28 -1.65
C ALA A 46 -1.15 12.38 -0.88
N LYS A 47 -0.50 12.92 0.15
CA LYS A 47 -1.00 14.04 0.95
C LYS A 47 0.16 14.98 1.26
N ASP A 48 -0.07 16.27 1.03
CA ASP A 48 0.80 17.32 1.54
C ASP A 48 0.41 17.67 2.99
N PHE A 49 1.41 17.78 3.86
CA PHE A 49 1.28 18.29 5.22
C PHE A 49 1.82 19.73 5.30
N ASP A 50 1.35 20.48 6.29
CA ASP A 50 1.61 21.91 6.43
C ASP A 50 3.11 22.26 6.56
N ASP A 51 3.93 21.35 7.08
CA ASP A 51 5.38 21.53 7.27
C ASP A 51 6.23 21.24 6.01
N GLY A 52 5.61 21.22 4.83
CA GLY A 52 6.30 20.87 3.58
C GLY A 52 6.74 19.41 3.51
N ILE A 53 6.02 18.55 4.23
CA ILE A 53 6.18 17.09 4.19
C ILE A 53 5.19 16.52 3.19
N LEU A 54 5.66 15.63 2.32
CA LEU A 54 4.81 14.83 1.44
C LEU A 54 4.72 13.42 2.02
N GLY A 55 3.51 13.00 2.38
CA GLY A 55 3.19 11.63 2.75
C GLY A 55 2.68 10.83 1.57
N ILE A 56 3.24 9.65 1.33
CA ILE A 56 2.87 8.78 0.22
C ILE A 56 2.56 7.38 0.74
N ILE A 57 1.46 6.80 0.25
CA ILE A 57 1.08 5.40 0.41
C ILE A 57 1.13 4.75 -0.98
N ASP A 58 2.09 3.85 -1.19
CA ASP A 58 2.31 3.14 -2.44
C ASP A 58 1.93 1.65 -2.30
N PHE A 59 0.91 1.23 -3.04
CA PHE A 59 0.58 -0.17 -3.22
C PHE A 59 1.34 -0.70 -4.43
N GLN A 60 2.14 -1.75 -4.22
CA GLN A 60 2.75 -2.52 -5.31
C GLN A 60 2.07 -3.88 -5.41
N VAL A 61 1.38 -4.13 -6.52
CA VAL A 61 0.69 -5.39 -6.80
C VAL A 61 1.45 -6.21 -7.84
N LEU A 62 1.52 -7.51 -7.58
CA LEU A 62 1.96 -8.53 -8.52
C LEU A 62 0.77 -9.43 -8.82
N VAL A 63 0.22 -9.27 -10.02
CA VAL A 63 -0.92 -10.07 -10.50
C VAL A 63 -0.39 -11.29 -11.25
N TYR A 64 -0.70 -12.48 -10.73
CA TYR A 64 -0.47 -13.73 -11.42
C TYR A 64 -1.80 -14.16 -12.06
N SER A 65 -1.86 -14.12 -13.38
CA SER A 65 -2.98 -14.69 -14.14
C SER A 65 -2.79 -16.20 -14.25
N ASP A 66 -3.86 -16.99 -14.15
CA ASP A 66 -3.80 -18.43 -14.43
C ASP A 66 -3.34 -18.67 -15.87
N THR A 67 -2.17 -19.28 -16.00
CA THR A 67 -1.63 -19.86 -17.22
C THR A 67 -1.21 -21.29 -16.90
N MET A 68 -0.98 -22.13 -17.92
CA MET A 68 -0.45 -23.49 -17.71
C MET A 68 0.84 -23.55 -16.88
N TRP A 69 1.57 -22.43 -16.71
CA TRP A 69 2.82 -22.31 -15.96
C TRP A 69 2.70 -21.56 -14.61
N SER A 70 1.54 -20.96 -14.32
CA SER A 70 1.25 -20.19 -13.08
C SER A 70 0.08 -20.75 -12.29
N SER A 71 -0.47 -21.89 -12.72
CA SER A 71 -1.55 -22.63 -12.05
C SER A 71 -1.29 -22.71 -10.54
N GLY A 72 -2.09 -21.98 -9.77
CA GLY A 72 -2.09 -22.06 -8.31
C GLY A 72 -1.25 -21.03 -7.55
N SER A 73 -0.56 -20.07 -8.20
CA SER A 73 0.13 -18.99 -7.47
C SER A 73 -0.82 -17.85 -7.11
N ALA A 74 -0.90 -17.48 -5.84
CA ALA A 74 -1.73 -16.35 -5.38
C ALA A 74 -1.12 -15.02 -5.86
N SER A 75 -1.98 -14.12 -6.36
CA SER A 75 -1.61 -12.72 -6.54
C SER A 75 -1.29 -12.09 -5.20
N ARG A 76 -0.46 -11.06 -5.19
CA ARG A 76 -0.01 -10.46 -3.93
C ARG A 76 0.28 -8.98 -4.06
N PHE A 77 0.22 -8.28 -2.93
CA PHE A 77 0.63 -6.89 -2.86
C PHE A 77 1.41 -6.60 -1.58
N ARG A 78 2.11 -5.47 -1.60
CA ARG A 78 2.72 -4.86 -0.41
C ARG A 78 2.45 -3.37 -0.41
N VAL A 79 2.61 -2.76 0.76
CA VAL A 79 2.43 -1.32 0.97
C VAL A 79 3.75 -0.71 1.40
N GLN A 80 4.18 0.31 0.69
CA GLN A 80 5.32 1.15 1.04
C GLN A 80 4.81 2.54 1.44
N LEU A 81 5.37 3.08 2.50
CA LEU A 81 5.12 4.42 3.00
C LEU A 81 6.36 5.27 2.72
N THR A 82 6.15 6.48 2.21
CA THR A 82 7.23 7.46 2.02
C THR A 82 6.87 8.77 2.71
N ARG A 83 7.76 9.25 3.58
CA ARG A 83 7.68 10.57 4.19
C ARG A 83 8.82 11.43 3.65
N ALA A 84 8.51 12.35 2.74
CA ALA A 84 9.51 13.16 2.06
C ALA A 84 9.50 14.62 2.54
N HIS A 85 10.66 15.13 2.96
CA HIS A 85 10.84 16.52 3.35
C HIS A 85 11.27 17.36 2.14
N LYS A 86 10.33 18.15 1.57
CA LYS A 86 10.57 18.93 0.35
C LYS A 86 11.74 19.91 0.50
N ALA A 87 11.86 20.56 1.66
CA ALA A 87 12.88 21.59 1.90
C ALA A 87 14.29 21.03 2.21
N ARG A 88 14.38 19.85 2.84
CA ARG A 88 15.66 19.26 3.26
C ARG A 88 16.27 18.30 2.24
N GLY A 89 15.52 17.91 1.21
CA GLY A 89 15.99 16.96 0.21
C GLY A 89 16.26 15.59 0.84
N GLY A 90 15.24 14.98 1.43
CA GLY A 90 15.34 13.65 2.03
C GLY A 90 13.98 12.96 2.09
N ALA A 91 13.99 11.63 2.04
CA ALA A 91 12.79 10.82 2.16
C ALA A 91 13.05 9.60 3.03
N GLU A 92 12.19 9.40 4.02
CA GLU A 92 12.13 8.17 4.80
C GLU A 92 11.17 7.22 4.11
N ILE A 93 11.63 5.99 3.87
CA ILE A 93 10.87 4.96 3.18
C ILE A 93 10.79 3.73 4.07
N ARG A 94 9.59 3.21 4.27
CA ARG A 94 9.34 1.99 5.06
C ARG A 94 8.28 1.12 4.40
N ASN A 95 8.47 -0.20 4.43
CA ASN A 95 7.35 -1.12 4.18
C ASN A 95 6.42 -1.09 5.39
N LEU A 96 5.11 -1.08 5.17
CA LEU A 96 4.12 -1.07 6.26
C LEU A 96 4.32 -2.25 7.22
N SER A 97 4.59 -3.45 6.68
CA SER A 97 4.82 -4.64 7.47
C SER A 97 6.04 -4.51 8.40
N ARG A 98 7.11 -3.86 7.92
CA ARG A 98 8.32 -3.61 8.71
C ARG A 98 8.07 -2.56 9.78
N LEU A 99 7.38 -1.48 9.41
CA LEU A 99 6.98 -0.43 10.36
C LEU A 99 6.22 -1.04 11.55
N VAL A 100 5.25 -1.91 11.29
CA VAL A 100 4.44 -2.52 12.36
C VAL A 100 5.23 -3.55 13.18
N VAL A 101 5.91 -4.48 12.52
CA VAL A 101 6.54 -5.64 13.21
C VAL A 101 7.87 -5.30 13.85
N GLU A 102 8.75 -4.59 13.14
CA GLU A 102 10.09 -4.27 13.65
C GLU A 102 10.10 -2.93 14.37
N ASP A 103 9.62 -1.86 13.72
CA ASP A 103 9.79 -0.51 14.26
C ASP A 103 8.88 -0.28 15.49
N PHE A 104 7.63 -0.78 15.45
CA PHE A 104 6.70 -0.72 16.60
C PHE A 104 6.68 -1.98 17.46
N GLY A 105 7.32 -3.09 17.05
CA GLY A 105 7.37 -4.33 17.84
C GLY A 105 6.02 -5.06 17.96
N VAL A 106 5.08 -4.81 17.06
CA VAL A 106 3.72 -5.35 17.13
C VAL A 106 3.58 -6.59 16.24
N ASN A 107 3.45 -7.76 16.87
CA ASN A 107 3.36 -9.06 16.20
C ASN A 107 1.96 -9.37 15.64
N ILE A 108 1.36 -8.45 14.87
CA ILE A 108 0.07 -8.66 14.18
C ILE A 108 0.27 -9.32 12.81
N LEU A 109 1.39 -9.06 12.14
CA LEU A 109 1.76 -9.69 10.87
C LEU A 109 2.78 -10.82 11.08
N PRO A 110 2.82 -11.83 10.19
CA PRO A 110 3.75 -12.96 10.32
C PRO A 110 5.23 -12.55 10.29
N THR A 111 5.58 -11.55 9.47
CA THR A 111 6.97 -11.09 9.28
C THR A 111 7.01 -9.61 8.86
N ALA A 112 8.19 -8.99 9.01
CA ALA A 112 8.46 -7.62 8.56
C ALA A 112 8.43 -7.46 7.03
N ASP A 113 8.60 -8.55 6.28
CA ASP A 113 8.54 -8.59 4.80
C ASP A 113 7.22 -9.19 4.29
N HIS A 114 6.14 -9.04 5.06
CA HIS A 114 4.84 -9.62 4.73
C HIS A 114 4.30 -9.12 3.38
N TRP A 115 3.81 -10.06 2.59
CA TRP A 115 3.02 -9.81 1.38
C TRP A 115 1.61 -10.32 1.59
N TRP A 116 0.63 -9.44 1.42
CA TRP A 116 -0.77 -9.83 1.40
C TRP A 116 -1.06 -10.60 0.12
N SER A 117 -1.52 -11.84 0.28
CA SER A 117 -1.82 -12.73 -0.85
C SER A 117 -3.32 -12.90 -1.02
N TYR A 118 -3.78 -12.98 -2.27
CA TYR A 118 -5.18 -13.14 -2.63
C TYR A 118 -5.33 -13.98 -3.90
N ARG A 119 -6.48 -14.63 -4.03
CA ARG A 119 -6.84 -15.47 -5.18
C ARG A 119 -8.15 -15.06 -5.84
N ASP A 120 -8.99 -14.38 -5.09
CA ASP A 120 -10.35 -14.02 -5.47
C ASP A 120 -10.74 -12.67 -4.83
N THR A 121 -11.95 -12.21 -5.14
CA THR A 121 -12.53 -10.96 -4.65
C THR A 121 -12.57 -10.87 -3.13
N ASP A 122 -12.99 -11.95 -2.46
CA ASP A 122 -13.21 -11.97 -1.03
C ASP A 122 -11.88 -11.92 -0.26
N SER A 123 -10.92 -12.77 -0.66
CA SER A 123 -9.57 -12.76 -0.10
C SER A 123 -8.85 -11.44 -0.36
N LEU A 124 -9.04 -10.82 -1.53
CA LEU A 124 -8.51 -9.48 -1.81
C LEU A 124 -9.16 -8.41 -0.93
N GLY A 125 -10.48 -8.42 -0.77
CA GLY A 125 -11.19 -7.49 0.10
C GLY A 125 -10.71 -7.55 1.55
N LYS A 126 -10.58 -8.76 2.09
CA LYS A 126 -10.06 -9.00 3.45
C LYS A 126 -8.62 -8.51 3.60
N ALA A 127 -7.76 -8.85 2.63
CA ALA A 127 -6.37 -8.42 2.63
C ALA A 127 -6.22 -6.89 2.56
N LEU A 128 -7.00 -6.23 1.71
CA LEU A 128 -7.02 -4.76 1.62
C LEU A 128 -7.56 -4.13 2.91
N ALA A 129 -8.57 -4.73 3.54
CA ALA A 129 -9.11 -4.24 4.80
C ALA A 129 -8.08 -4.34 5.95
N GLU A 130 -7.36 -5.47 6.07
CA GLU A 130 -6.29 -5.64 7.05
C GLU A 130 -5.15 -4.62 6.82
N ALA A 131 -4.65 -4.52 5.58
CA ALA A 131 -3.63 -3.52 5.24
C ALA A 131 -4.12 -2.09 5.50
N GLY A 132 -5.38 -1.78 5.16
CA GLY A 132 -6.01 -0.49 5.41
C GLY A 132 -6.08 -0.14 6.89
N HIS A 133 -6.45 -1.11 7.74
CA HIS A 133 -6.48 -0.92 9.19
C HIS A 133 -5.07 -0.59 9.74
N LEU A 134 -4.04 -1.30 9.28
CA LEU A 134 -2.66 -1.02 9.68
C LEU A 134 -2.15 0.31 9.15
N ILE A 135 -2.53 0.71 7.93
CA ILE A 135 -2.22 2.04 7.39
C ILE A 135 -2.85 3.11 8.29
N VAL A 136 -4.13 2.98 8.64
CA VAL A 136 -4.81 3.97 9.50
C VAL A 136 -4.21 4.01 10.90
N GLY A 137 -3.92 2.86 11.51
CA GLY A 137 -3.42 2.78 12.88
C GLY A 137 -1.95 3.17 13.05
N TYR A 138 -1.10 2.86 12.07
CA TYR A 138 0.35 3.05 12.17
C TYR A 138 0.91 3.91 11.04
N GLY A 139 0.46 3.68 9.81
CA GLY A 139 1.00 4.34 8.62
C GLY A 139 0.71 5.83 8.54
N LEU A 140 -0.55 6.25 8.69
CA LEU A 140 -0.93 7.67 8.60
C LEU A 140 -0.31 8.50 9.73
N PRO A 141 -0.37 8.09 11.00
CA PRO A 141 0.27 8.82 12.09
C PRO A 141 1.79 8.90 11.92
N TRP A 142 2.44 7.85 11.41
CA TRP A 142 3.86 7.88 11.08
C TRP A 142 4.18 8.85 9.94
N LEU A 143 3.39 8.84 8.85
CA LEU A 143 3.54 9.78 7.73
C LEU A 143 3.38 11.24 8.17
N ALA A 144 2.45 11.50 9.09
CA ALA A 144 2.24 12.81 9.71
C ALA A 144 3.38 13.18 10.68
N GLY A 145 4.09 12.19 11.23
CA GLY A 145 5.09 12.37 12.28
C GLY A 145 4.53 12.45 13.69
N GLU A 146 3.25 12.14 13.86
CA GLU A 146 2.54 12.08 15.13
C GLU A 146 2.87 10.80 15.90
N LEU A 147 3.25 9.75 15.17
CA LEU A 147 3.68 8.48 15.73
C LEU A 147 5.12 8.18 15.31
N LYS A 148 5.99 7.97 16.30
CA LYS A 148 7.39 7.63 16.07
C LYS A 148 7.71 6.27 16.69
N PRO A 149 8.49 5.42 16.01
CA PRO A 149 9.08 4.24 16.61
C PRO A 149 9.85 4.59 17.90
N PRO A 150 9.91 3.71 18.92
CA PRO A 150 10.62 3.98 20.18
C PRO A 150 12.13 4.26 20.04
N GLY A 151 12.72 4.01 18.87
CA GLY A 151 14.15 4.19 18.58
C GLY A 151 14.50 5.38 17.67
N ASP A 152 13.52 6.20 17.27
CA ASP A 152 13.72 7.42 16.45
C ASP A 152 13.95 8.69 17.28
#